data_AF-A0A3D0CUC2-F1
#
_entry.id   AF-A0A3D0CUC2-F1
#
_cell.length_a   1.000
_cell.length_b   1.000
_cell.length_c   1.000
_cell.angle_alpha   90.00
_cell.angle_beta   90.00
_cell.angle_gamma   90.00
#
_symmetry.space_group_name_H-M   'P 1'
#
loop_
_entity.id
_entity.type
_entity.pdbx_description
1 polymer ?
#
loop_
_entity_poly.entity_id
_entity_poly.type
_entity_poly.pdbx_seq_one_letter_code
_entity_poly.pdbx_strand_id
1 'polypeptide(L)' 'MPSDLRFDRLQQYLTDGWAIDPPIFVRPIWHSLADAHDAYHFILKRGNDLQLVVIPASPEVERFISDRHLSLNRL' A
#
# COMPACT_ATOMS: atom_id res chain seq x y z
N MET A 1 1.73 8.39 -17.21
CA MET A 1 1.98 8.91 -15.85
C MET A 1 3.11 8.09 -15.28
N PRO A 2 4.16 8.68 -14.69
CA PRO A 2 5.15 7.89 -13.98
C PRO A 2 4.43 7.20 -12.81
N SER A 3 4.47 5.89 -12.78
CA SER A 3 4.02 5.08 -11.66
C SER A 3 4.78 5.51 -10.40
N ASP A 4 4.12 5.52 -9.24
CA ASP A 4 4.83 5.74 -7.97
C ASP A 4 5.80 4.57 -7.80
N LEU A 5 7.11 4.85 -7.68
CA LEU A 5 8.16 3.84 -7.52
C LEU A 5 7.86 2.85 -6.36
N ARG A 6 7.10 3.30 -5.35
CA ARG A 6 6.67 2.46 -4.23
C ARG A 6 5.55 1.49 -4.61
N PHE A 7 4.66 1.89 -5.53
CA PHE A 7 3.65 1.01 -6.10
C PHE A 7 4.24 -0.03 -7.04
N ASP A 8 5.21 0.35 -7.87
CA ASP A 8 5.96 -0.62 -8.70
C ASP A 8 6.68 -1.66 -7.82
N ARG A 9 7.23 -1.23 -6.67
CA ARG A 9 7.85 -2.12 -5.69
C ARG A 9 6.85 -3.10 -5.07
N LEU A 10 5.64 -2.66 -4.75
CA LEU A 10 4.57 -3.54 -4.29
C LEU A 10 4.24 -4.60 -5.36
N GLN A 11 4.09 -4.19 -6.62
CA GLN A 11 3.82 -5.12 -7.73
C GLN A 11 4.95 -6.13 -7.92
N GLN A 12 6.22 -5.70 -7.76
CA GLN A 12 7.36 -6.61 -7.83
C GLN A 12 7.31 -7.65 -6.71
N TYR A 13 7.03 -7.26 -5.46
CA TYR A 13 6.87 -8.22 -4.37
C TYR A 13 5.76 -9.25 -4.66
N LEU A 14 4.61 -8.79 -5.18
CA LEU A 14 3.53 -9.70 -5.56
C LEU A 14 3.95 -10.68 -6.66
N THR A 15 4.76 -10.22 -7.62
CA THR A 15 5.34 -11.07 -8.67
C THR A 15 6.33 -12.09 -8.09
N ASP A 16 7.10 -11.70 -7.07
CA ASP A 16 8.09 -12.54 -6.38
C ASP A 16 7.48 -13.52 -5.36
N GLY A 17 6.15 -13.70 -5.40
CA GLY A 17 5.41 -14.65 -4.59
C GLY A 17 5.08 -14.17 -3.17
N TRP A 18 5.17 -12.87 -2.90
CA TRP A 18 4.67 -12.31 -1.65
C TRP A 18 3.15 -12.14 -1.71
N ALA A 19 2.49 -12.42 -0.60
CA ALA A 19 1.05 -12.20 -0.46
C ALA A 19 0.80 -10.98 0.43
N ILE A 20 -0.21 -10.18 0.09
CA ILE A 20 -0.72 -9.14 0.99
C ILE A 20 -1.41 -9.83 2.17
N ASP A 21 -1.01 -9.45 3.37
CA ASP A 21 -1.59 -9.89 4.63
C ASP A 21 -2.59 -8.83 5.11
N PRO A 22 -3.91 -9.07 5.01
CA PRO A 22 -4.91 -8.10 5.42
C PRO A 22 -4.96 -7.93 6.95
N PRO A 23 -5.44 -6.78 7.45
CA PRO A 23 -5.91 -5.62 6.69
C PRO A 23 -4.77 -4.69 6.25
N ILE A 24 -5.00 -3.92 5.18
CA ILE A 24 -4.14 -2.79 4.82
C ILE A 24 -4.47 -1.64 5.77
N PHE A 25 -3.45 -1.07 6.42
CA PHE A 25 -3.66 0.04 7.33
C PHE A 25 -3.60 1.38 6.59
N VAL A 26 -4.55 2.26 6.86
CA VAL A 26 -4.58 3.61 6.32
C VAL A 26 -4.26 4.57 7.44
N ARG A 27 -3.27 5.43 7.25
CA ARG A 27 -2.93 6.49 8.21
C ARG A 27 -2.70 7.81 7.49
N PRO A 28 -3.13 8.95 8.07
CA PRO A 28 -2.77 10.26 7.55
C PRO A 28 -1.26 10.48 7.74
N ILE A 29 -0.56 10.81 6.66
CA ILE A 29 0.83 11.30 6.69
C ILE A 29 0.83 12.83 6.61
N TRP A 30 1.46 13.43 7.61
CA TRP A 30 1.65 14.87 7.68
C TRP A 30 2.93 15.22 6.90
N HIS A 31 2.78 15.59 5.63
CA HIS A 31 3.90 16.09 4.84
C HIS A 31 4.05 17.62 4.94
N SER A 32 2.95 18.36 5.17
CA SER A 32 2.96 19.78 5.56
C SER A 32 1.63 20.19 6.19
N LEU A 33 1.55 21.37 6.83
CA LEU A 33 0.33 21.97 7.39
C LEU A 33 -0.82 22.14 6.35
N ALA A 34 -0.52 22.07 5.05
CA ALA A 34 -1.49 22.27 3.98
C ALA A 34 -1.92 20.97 3.27
N ASP A 35 -1.17 19.87 3.40
CA ASP A 35 -1.38 18.63 2.64
C ASP A 35 -1.20 17.41 3.57
N ALA A 36 -2.23 17.13 4.36
CA ALA A 36 -2.40 15.81 4.95
C ALA A 36 -2.90 14.87 3.84
N HIS A 37 -2.13 13.84 3.52
CA HIS A 37 -2.54 12.79 2.59
C HIS A 37 -2.64 11.45 3.33
N ASP A 38 -3.59 10.61 2.95
CA ASP A 38 -3.63 9.23 3.46
C ASP A 38 -2.41 8.46 2.92
N ALA A 39 -1.90 7.49 3.68
CA ALA A 39 -0.94 6.50 3.23
C ALA A 39 -1.40 5.09 3.58
N TYR A 40 -1.28 4.21 2.59
CA TYR A 40 -1.60 2.80 2.68
C TYR A 40 -0.36 2.00 3.09
N HIS A 41 -0.52 1.20 4.14
CA HIS A 41 0.51 0.35 4.72
C HIS A 41 0.17 -1.10 4.37
N PHE A 42 0.87 -1.62 3.37
CA PHE A 42 0.74 -3.00 2.91
C PHE A 42 1.70 -3.89 3.68
N ILE A 43 1.17 -4.75 4.53
CA ILE A 43 1.94 -5.84 5.12
C ILE A 43 1.95 -6.99 4.11
N LEU A 44 3.15 -7.49 3.80
CA LEU A 44 3.38 -8.58 2.88
C LEU A 44 4.00 -9.75 3.65
N LYS A 45 3.57 -10.97 3.33
CA LYS A 45 4.08 -12.22 3.90
C LYS A 45 4.61 -13.14 2.81
N ARG A 46 5.70 -13.84 3.10
CA ARG A 46 6.19 -14.97 2.31
C ARG A 46 6.84 -15.99 3.24
N GLY A 47 6.15 -17.09 3.51
CA GLY A 47 6.57 -18.04 4.56
C GLY A 47 6.59 -17.35 5.93
N ASN A 48 7.75 -17.34 6.59
CA ASN A 48 7.96 -16.66 7.87
C ASN A 48 8.43 -15.21 7.72
N ASP A 49 8.68 -14.74 6.49
CA ASP A 49 9.18 -13.39 6.26
C ASP A 49 8.04 -12.37 6.17
N LEU A 50 8.30 -11.18 6.70
CA LEU A 50 7.40 -10.02 6.65
C LEU A 50 8.08 -8.84 5.95
N GLN A 51 7.30 -8.12 5.15
CA GLN A 51 7.71 -6.85 4.53
C GLN A 51 6.60 -5.82 4.68
N LEU A 52 6.98 -4.56 4.85
CA LEU A 52 6.05 -3.43 4.89
C LEU A 52 6.33 -2.52 3.72
N VAL A 53 5.31 -2.24 2.91
CA VAL A 53 5.37 -1.24 1.85
C VAL A 53 4.37 -0.14 2.16
N VAL A 54 4.87 1.09 2.31
CA VAL A 54 4.04 2.28 2.57
C VAL A 54 3.94 3.09 1.29
N ILE A 55 2.72 3.33 0.83
CA ILE A 55 2.43 4.06 -0.41
C ILE A 55 1.44 5.18 -0.11
N PRO A 56 1.75 6.44 -0.42
CA PRO A 56 0.78 7.52 -0.33
C PRO A 56 -0.44 7.25 -1.17
N ALA A 57 -1.57 7.81 -0.76
CA ALA A 57 -2.80 7.74 -1.50
C ALA A 57 -2.59 8.34 -2.89
N SER A 58 -3.00 7.57 -3.88
CA SER A 58 -3.01 7.96 -5.29
C SER A 58 -4.14 7.20 -5.97
N PRO A 59 -4.70 7.73 -7.08
CA PRO A 59 -5.79 7.05 -7.80
C PRO A 59 -5.43 5.63 -8.24
N GLU A 60 -4.17 5.37 -8.53
CA GLU A 60 -3.67 4.06 -8.92
C GLU A 60 -3.74 3.04 -7.78
N VAL A 61 -3.28 3.42 -6.59
CA VAL A 61 -3.31 2.57 -5.40
C VAL A 61 -4.74 2.33 -4.92
N GLU A 62 -5.57 3.36 -4.94
CA GLU A 62 -7.00 3.26 -4.60
C GLU A 62 -7.73 2.29 -5.51
N ARG A 63 -7.48 2.38 -6.82
CA ARG A 63 -8.03 1.45 -7.80
C ARG A 63 -7.55 0.03 -7.55
N PHE A 64 -6.26 -0.18 -7.30
CA PHE A 64 -5.71 -1.49 -6.98
C PHE A 64 -6.39 -2.14 -5.76
N ILE A 65 -6.59 -1.36 -4.70
CA ILE A 65 -7.27 -1.80 -3.48
C ILE A 65 -8.71 -2.20 -3.78
N SER A 66 -9.43 -1.38 -4.55
CA SER A 66 -10.83 -1.64 -4.93
C SER A 66 -10.96 -2.87 -5.82
N ASP A 67 -10.15 -2.96 -6.88
CA ASP A 67 -10.21 -4.05 -7.87
C ASP A 67 -9.89 -5.41 -7.25
N ARG A 68 -9.09 -5.43 -6.17
CA ARG A 68 -8.73 -6.64 -5.42
C ARG A 68 -9.58 -6.87 -4.16
N HIS A 69 -10.58 -6.03 -3.89
CA HIS A 69 -11.43 -6.11 -2.71
C HIS A 69 -10.66 -6.22 -1.39
N LEU A 70 -9.54 -5.49 -1.26
CA LEU A 70 -8.66 -5.60 -0.10
C LEU A 70 -9.29 -4.91 1.11
N SER A 71 -9.24 -5.58 2.27
CA SER A 71 -9.78 -5.03 3.52
C SER A 71 -8.91 -3.89 4.02
N LEU A 72 -9.53 -2.72 4.26
CA LEU A 72 -8.87 -1.54 4.83
C LEU A 72 -9.18 -1.41 6.32
N ASN A 73 -8.17 -0.99 7.08
CA ASN A 73 -8.34 -0.56 8.46
C ASN A 73 -7.77 0.86 8.62
N ARG A 74 -8.64 1.84 8.86
CA ARG A 74 -8.22 3.23 9.10
C ARG A 74 -7.86 3.40 10.57
N LEU A 75 -6.66 3.91 10.85
CA LEU A 75 -6.11 4.10 12.19
C LEU A 75 -5.91 5.58 12.54
#